data_AF-A0A9X2E563-F1
#
_entry.id   AF-A0A9X2E563-F1
#
_cell.length_a   1.000
_cell.length_b   1.000
_cell.length_c   1.000
_cell.angle_alpha   90.00
_cell.angle_beta   90.00
_cell.angle_gamma   90.00
#
_symmetry.space_group_name_H-M   'P 1'
#
loop_
_entity.id
_entity.type
_entity.pdbx_description
1 polymer ?
#
loop_
_entity_poly.entity_id
_entity_poly.type
_entity_poly.pdbx_seq_one_letter_code
_entity_poly.pdbx_strand_id
1 'polypeptide(L)'
;MSRPKPVWETLSVQQWRERLLQRIHDLAAEHTRVTRTGYDESDPDAELNWRSHLDVLAAQRELTEQTALSAGTPPYLIEWARLRGSSRQQLPGSAEADLPASSGAADTRRDFLVERIRIEWLELRTMALLNAARNLRITDGRYAFGADPVAMGAVERNLSVRWRRLAVLAGAVGLSEQEGHVIWTEGGVEDMRRLAVATVEVLGHDLALEAAWKGIVRNAVPEIPIEVPVDLRTGKPVGVIRALPPTVEELEAHATAALIIAEPAHKAQDLGNDRDRLTEIAVEVALPPGTDRRWTHDPDADPPAPPVTPEIGAEPD
;
A
#
# COMPACT_ATOMS: atom_id res chain seq x y z
N MET A 1 -36.05 -12.03 -9.29
CA MET A 1 -35.11 -11.57 -10.33
C MET A 1 -34.36 -10.36 -9.80
N SER A 2 -33.20 -10.56 -9.20
CA SER A 2 -32.36 -9.45 -8.70
C SER A 2 -31.55 -8.89 -9.86
N ARG A 3 -31.71 -7.58 -10.13
CA ARG A 3 -30.90 -6.88 -11.13
C ARG A 3 -29.42 -6.94 -10.69
N PRO A 4 -28.47 -7.22 -11.60
CA PRO A 4 -27.06 -7.08 -11.28
C PRO A 4 -26.75 -5.62 -10.97
N LYS A 5 -26.17 -5.35 -9.79
CA LYS A 5 -25.63 -4.02 -9.46
C LYS A 5 -24.49 -3.71 -10.45
N PRO A 6 -24.46 -2.51 -11.05
CA PRO A 6 -23.40 -2.15 -11.98
C PRO A 6 -22.05 -2.01 -11.26
N VAL A 7 -20.98 -2.44 -11.95
CA VAL A 7 -19.60 -2.63 -11.45
C VAL A 7 -18.81 -1.31 -11.29
N TRP A 8 -19.46 -0.14 -11.25
CA TRP A 8 -18.76 1.16 -11.31
C TRP A 8 -18.95 2.12 -10.11
N GLU A 9 -19.66 1.73 -9.05
CA GLU A 9 -19.77 2.58 -7.84
C GLU A 9 -19.07 1.96 -6.65
N THR A 10 -17.77 2.24 -6.54
CA THR A 10 -17.10 2.67 -5.29
C THR A 10 -15.65 2.92 -5.65
N LEU A 11 -15.37 4.09 -6.23
CA LEU A 11 -14.11 4.71 -5.88
C LEU A 11 -14.13 4.80 -4.36
N SER A 12 -13.11 4.24 -3.70
CA SER A 12 -12.98 4.50 -2.27
C SER A 12 -12.97 6.02 -2.08
N VAL A 13 -13.53 6.51 -0.97
CA VAL A 13 -13.51 7.96 -0.66
C VAL A 13 -12.11 8.54 -0.86
N GLN A 14 -11.10 7.73 -0.58
CA GLN A 14 -9.70 8.05 -0.80
C GLN A 14 -9.28 8.17 -2.28
N GLN A 15 -9.63 7.20 -3.14
CA GLN A 15 -9.34 7.31 -4.58
C GLN A 15 -10.05 8.51 -5.22
N TRP A 16 -11.24 8.83 -4.74
CA TRP A 16 -11.95 10.03 -5.17
C TRP A 16 -11.24 11.31 -4.72
N ARG A 17 -10.76 11.38 -3.47
CA ARG A 17 -9.93 12.50 -2.97
C ARG A 17 -8.65 12.67 -3.78
N GLU A 18 -7.95 11.59 -4.10
CA GLU A 18 -6.74 11.64 -4.94
C GLU A 18 -7.03 12.20 -6.34
N ARG A 19 -8.17 11.81 -6.94
CA ARG A 19 -8.59 12.35 -8.23
C ARG A 19 -8.91 13.84 -8.17
N LEU A 20 -9.52 14.31 -7.08
CA LEU A 20 -9.77 15.74 -6.89
C LEU A 20 -8.45 16.51 -6.77
N LEU A 21 -7.50 16.02 -5.97
CA LEU A 21 -6.18 16.64 -5.83
C LEU A 21 -5.40 16.63 -7.15
N GLN A 22 -5.46 15.52 -7.92
CA GLN A 22 -4.87 15.46 -9.25
C GLN A 22 -5.52 16.47 -10.19
N ARG A 23 -6.84 16.61 -10.16
CA ARG A 23 -7.56 17.57 -11.00
C ARG A 23 -7.19 19.01 -10.66
N ILE A 24 -7.06 19.35 -9.38
CA ILE A 24 -6.61 20.68 -8.92
C ILE A 24 -5.18 20.95 -9.43
N HIS A 25 -4.28 19.98 -9.29
CA HIS A 25 -2.91 20.05 -9.81
C HIS A 25 -2.90 20.30 -11.33
N ASP A 26 -3.66 19.52 -12.10
CA ASP A 26 -3.66 19.61 -13.56
C ASP A 26 -4.26 20.94 -14.05
N LEU A 27 -5.33 21.42 -13.41
CA LEU A 27 -5.93 22.71 -13.70
C LEU A 27 -4.97 23.87 -13.37
N ALA A 28 -4.23 23.78 -12.26
CA ALA A 28 -3.21 24.76 -11.91
C ALA A 28 -2.05 24.76 -12.91
N ALA A 29 -1.56 23.58 -13.29
CA ALA A 29 -0.50 23.43 -14.29
C ALA A 29 -0.92 23.97 -15.67
N GLU A 30 -2.14 23.67 -16.09
CA GLU A 30 -2.69 24.15 -17.35
C GLU A 30 -2.88 25.66 -17.36
N HIS A 31 -3.42 26.23 -16.28
CA HIS A 31 -3.53 27.68 -16.13
C HIS A 31 -2.16 28.35 -16.24
N THR A 32 -1.13 27.86 -15.54
CA THR A 32 0.24 28.39 -15.65
C THR A 32 0.80 28.25 -17.06
N ARG A 33 0.55 27.11 -17.73
CA ARG A 33 0.98 26.87 -19.12
C ARG A 33 0.35 27.88 -20.09
N VAL A 34 -0.96 28.08 -20.00
CA VAL A 34 -1.72 29.02 -20.85
C VAL A 34 -1.30 30.47 -20.58
N THR A 35 -1.13 30.86 -19.31
CA THR A 35 -0.65 32.19 -18.95
C THR A 35 0.73 32.47 -19.55
N ARG A 36 1.64 31.49 -19.53
CA ARG A 36 3.00 31.63 -20.06
C ARG A 36 3.06 31.64 -21.59
N THR A 37 2.22 30.82 -22.23
CA THR A 37 2.19 30.73 -23.70
C THR A 37 1.70 32.04 -24.30
N GLY A 38 0.86 32.78 -23.57
CA GLY A 38 0.29 34.04 -24.05
C GLY A 38 -0.73 33.79 -25.15
N TYR A 39 -0.99 34.82 -25.95
CA TYR A 39 -1.87 34.78 -27.11
C TYR A 39 -1.16 35.31 -28.35
N ASP A 40 -1.71 35.02 -29.53
CA ASP A 40 -1.19 35.53 -30.79
C ASP A 40 -1.66 36.97 -31.00
N GLU A 41 -0.73 37.93 -30.99
CA GLU A 41 -1.03 39.36 -31.16
C GLU A 41 -1.55 39.71 -32.57
N SER A 42 -1.43 38.80 -33.55
CA SER A 42 -1.91 39.02 -34.91
C SER A 42 -3.42 38.80 -35.09
N ASP A 43 -4.08 38.15 -34.14
CA ASP A 43 -5.52 37.92 -34.14
C ASP A 43 -6.22 38.89 -33.17
N PRO A 44 -7.13 39.77 -33.67
CA PRO A 44 -7.80 40.78 -32.84
C PRO A 44 -8.68 40.20 -31.73
N ASP A 45 -9.11 38.94 -31.84
CA ASP A 45 -9.95 38.28 -30.83
C ASP A 45 -9.13 37.38 -29.88
N ALA A 46 -7.85 37.13 -30.18
CA ALA A 46 -7.03 36.17 -29.43
C ALA A 46 -6.82 36.56 -27.97
N GLU A 47 -6.69 37.85 -27.66
CA GLU A 47 -6.56 38.32 -26.27
C GLU A 47 -7.82 38.02 -25.45
N LEU A 48 -9.00 38.31 -26.02
CA LEU A 48 -10.28 38.07 -25.36
C LEU A 48 -10.51 36.56 -25.14
N ASN A 49 -10.22 35.75 -26.16
CA ASN A 49 -10.33 34.29 -26.09
C ASN A 49 -9.36 33.69 -25.07
N TRP A 50 -8.12 34.19 -25.01
CA TRP A 50 -7.12 33.77 -24.03
C TRP A 50 -7.54 34.12 -22.60
N ARG A 51 -8.02 35.35 -22.35
CA ARG A 51 -8.55 35.75 -21.03
C ARG A 51 -9.74 34.90 -20.63
N SER A 52 -10.71 34.71 -21.54
CA SER A 52 -11.87 33.86 -21.27
C SER A 52 -11.46 32.41 -20.96
N HIS A 53 -10.46 31.88 -21.65
CA HIS A 53 -9.94 30.54 -21.36
C HIS A 53 -9.31 30.45 -19.97
N LEU A 54 -8.53 31.45 -19.56
CA LEU A 54 -7.97 31.52 -18.20
C LEU A 54 -9.07 31.60 -17.13
N ASP A 55 -10.11 32.40 -17.36
CA ASP A 55 -11.26 32.51 -16.44
C ASP A 55 -11.98 31.17 -16.28
N VAL A 56 -12.18 30.43 -17.38
CA VAL A 56 -12.78 29.09 -17.33
C VAL A 56 -11.92 28.11 -16.53
N LEU A 57 -10.59 28.12 -16.71
CA LEU A 57 -9.67 27.28 -15.94
C LEU A 57 -9.70 27.63 -14.45
N ALA A 58 -9.72 28.92 -14.11
CA ALA A 58 -9.81 29.40 -12.74
C ALA A 58 -11.13 28.97 -12.06
N ALA A 59 -12.26 29.16 -12.74
CA ALA A 59 -13.58 28.76 -12.23
C ALA A 59 -13.70 27.24 -12.04
N GLN A 60 -13.18 26.44 -12.98
CA GLN A 60 -13.14 24.98 -12.83
C GLN A 60 -12.28 24.55 -11.65
N ARG A 61 -11.15 25.23 -11.41
CA ARG A 61 -10.29 24.95 -10.26
C ARG A 61 -11.01 25.26 -8.96
N GLU A 62 -11.60 26.45 -8.82
CA GLU A 62 -12.34 26.86 -7.63
C GLU A 62 -13.47 25.88 -7.29
N LEU A 63 -14.27 25.47 -8.29
CA LEU A 63 -15.32 24.47 -8.09
C LEU A 63 -14.76 23.13 -7.60
N THR A 64 -13.62 22.71 -8.14
CA THR A 64 -12.96 21.45 -7.73
C THR A 64 -12.40 21.56 -6.31
N GLU A 65 -11.82 22.71 -5.93
CA GLU A 65 -11.33 22.99 -4.58
C GLU A 65 -12.48 22.98 -3.56
N GLN A 66 -13.62 23.62 -3.86
CA GLN A 66 -14.81 23.58 -3.00
C GLN A 66 -15.38 22.16 -2.84
N THR A 67 -15.36 21.37 -3.93
CA THR A 67 -15.74 19.95 -3.90
C THR A 67 -14.78 19.14 -3.01
N ALA A 68 -13.48 19.41 -3.07
CA ALA A 68 -12.50 18.77 -2.21
C ALA A 68 -12.65 19.17 -0.74
N LEU A 69 -13.00 20.43 -0.44
CA LEU A 69 -13.28 20.87 0.93
C LEU A 69 -14.52 20.16 1.49
N SER A 70 -15.62 20.09 0.72
CA SER A 70 -16.85 19.41 1.15
C SER A 70 -16.68 17.89 1.29
N ALA A 71 -15.71 17.31 0.57
CA ALA A 71 -15.24 15.93 0.73
C ALA A 71 -14.47 15.65 2.04
N GLY A 72 -14.17 16.69 2.82
CA GLY A 72 -13.28 16.62 3.98
C GLY A 72 -11.81 16.48 3.60
N THR A 73 -11.40 16.94 2.40
CA THR A 73 -9.98 17.04 2.06
C THR A 73 -9.36 18.18 2.86
N PRO A 74 -8.26 17.95 3.60
CA PRO A 74 -7.61 19.00 4.36
C PRO A 74 -7.20 20.20 3.47
N PRO A 75 -7.45 21.46 3.90
CA PRO A 75 -7.14 22.65 3.10
C PRO A 75 -5.67 22.73 2.66
N TYR A 76 -4.74 22.27 3.49
CA TYR A 76 -3.31 22.28 3.16
C TYR A 76 -2.98 21.37 1.96
N LEU A 77 -3.72 20.27 1.73
CA LEU A 77 -3.49 19.40 0.56
C LEU A 77 -3.99 20.04 -0.73
N ILE A 78 -5.10 20.79 -0.65
CA ILE A 78 -5.65 21.55 -1.77
C ILE A 78 -4.67 22.65 -2.18
N GLU A 79 -4.22 23.45 -1.21
CA GLU A 79 -3.21 24.48 -1.43
C GLU A 79 -1.92 23.88 -2.00
N TRP A 80 -1.49 22.75 -1.47
CA TRP A 80 -0.29 22.07 -1.94
C TRP A 80 -0.45 21.57 -3.39
N ALA A 81 -1.59 20.96 -3.75
CA ALA A 81 -1.86 20.49 -5.10
C ALA A 81 -1.83 21.65 -6.11
N ARG A 82 -2.41 22.79 -5.73
CA ARG A 82 -2.36 24.04 -6.47
C ARG A 82 -0.93 24.55 -6.65
N LEU A 83 -0.14 24.63 -5.56
CA LEU A 83 1.25 25.10 -5.61
C LEU A 83 2.14 24.21 -6.46
N ARG A 84 2.00 22.88 -6.38
CA ARG A 84 2.75 21.94 -7.21
C ARG A 84 2.36 22.06 -8.68
N GLY A 85 1.08 22.21 -9.00
CA GLY A 85 0.63 22.42 -10.37
C GLY A 85 1.20 23.71 -10.97
N SER A 86 1.22 24.79 -10.19
CA SER A 86 1.75 26.09 -10.62
C SER A 86 3.29 26.16 -10.68
N SER A 87 4.00 25.24 -10.02
CA SER A 87 5.46 25.28 -9.87
C SER A 87 6.19 24.47 -10.94
N ARG A 88 6.64 25.14 -12.01
CA ARG A 88 7.85 24.79 -12.77
C ARG A 88 8.53 26.07 -13.24
N GLN A 89 9.76 26.30 -12.76
CA GLN A 89 10.71 27.38 -13.08
C GLN A 89 10.41 28.78 -12.52
N GLN A 90 10.88 29.03 -11.29
CA GLN A 90 11.62 30.25 -10.95
C GLN A 90 12.79 29.83 -10.03
N LEU A 91 14.02 29.75 -10.57
CA LEU A 91 15.28 29.75 -9.80
C LEU A 91 15.61 31.21 -9.41
N PRO A 92 16.48 31.54 -8.42
CA PRO A 92 17.36 30.70 -7.60
C PRO A 92 17.14 30.89 -6.07
N GLY A 93 17.64 29.95 -5.27
CA GLY A 93 17.63 30.03 -3.81
C GLY A 93 16.70 29.01 -3.21
N SER A 94 17.27 27.89 -2.77
CA SER A 94 16.64 26.97 -1.85
C SER A 94 16.09 27.76 -0.66
N ALA A 95 14.77 27.94 -0.63
CA ALA A 95 14.06 28.28 0.58
C ALA A 95 12.96 27.25 0.71
N GLU A 96 13.04 26.46 1.78
CA GLU A 96 11.84 26.05 2.51
C GLU A 96 10.89 27.25 2.53
N ALA A 97 9.90 27.29 1.66
CA ALA A 97 8.94 28.37 1.62
C ALA A 97 7.62 27.82 2.15
N ASP A 98 7.59 27.72 3.48
CA ASP A 98 6.51 28.26 4.30
C ASP A 98 5.09 28.05 3.76
N LEU A 99 4.57 26.83 3.95
CA LEU A 99 3.23 26.77 4.50
C LEU A 99 3.37 27.09 5.99
N PRO A 100 2.59 28.04 6.55
CA PRO A 100 2.65 28.32 7.97
C PRO A 100 2.35 27.03 8.72
N ALA A 101 3.39 26.48 9.37
CA ALA A 101 3.24 25.43 10.36
C ALA A 101 2.55 26.05 11.57
N SER A 102 1.24 26.28 11.46
CA SER A 102 0.37 26.06 12.61
C SER A 102 0.74 24.68 13.10
N SER A 103 1.20 24.56 14.35
CA SER A 103 1.66 23.29 14.92
C SER A 103 0.61 22.18 14.75
N GLY A 104 -0.68 22.53 14.69
CA GLY A 104 -1.77 21.58 14.39
C GLY A 104 -1.86 21.13 12.93
N ALA A 105 -1.42 21.92 11.94
CA ALA A 105 -1.47 21.54 10.53
C ALA A 105 -0.38 20.51 10.16
N ALA A 106 0.79 20.60 10.78
CA ALA A 106 1.87 19.62 10.61
C ALA A 106 1.47 18.25 11.17
N ASP A 107 0.87 18.23 12.38
CA ASP A 107 0.37 17.01 13.00
C ASP A 107 -0.80 16.41 12.20
N THR A 108 -1.75 17.24 11.73
CA THR A 108 -2.84 16.78 10.86
C THR A 108 -2.34 16.18 9.54
N ARG A 109 -1.23 16.71 8.99
CA ARG A 109 -0.60 16.15 7.78
C ARG A 109 0.06 14.82 8.05
N ARG A 110 0.79 14.71 9.16
CA ARG A 110 1.41 13.45 9.59
C ARG A 110 0.35 12.37 9.73
N ASP A 111 -0.72 12.64 10.46
CA ASP A 111 -1.80 11.69 10.73
C ASP A 111 -2.48 11.21 9.44
N PHE A 112 -2.76 12.13 8.51
CA PHE A 112 -3.31 11.78 7.20
C PHE A 112 -2.37 10.86 6.41
N LEU A 113 -1.07 11.16 6.37
CA LEU A 113 -0.09 10.35 5.65
C LEU A 113 0.10 8.97 6.31
N VAL A 114 0.07 8.88 7.65
CA VAL A 114 0.10 7.61 8.37
C VAL A 114 -1.13 6.77 8.04
N GLU A 115 -2.31 7.37 8.01
CA GLU A 115 -3.52 6.64 7.63
C GLU A 115 -3.45 6.18 6.17
N ARG A 116 -2.90 7.01 5.28
CA ARG A 116 -2.66 6.62 3.88
C ARG A 116 -1.69 5.44 3.78
N ILE A 117 -0.63 5.44 4.58
CA ILE A 117 0.31 4.31 4.68
C ILE A 117 -0.43 3.02 5.04
N ARG A 118 -1.32 3.04 6.04
CA ARG A 118 -2.08 1.85 6.44
C ARG A 118 -2.98 1.31 5.32
N ILE A 119 -3.66 2.20 4.61
CA ILE A 119 -4.51 1.83 3.47
C ILE A 119 -3.67 1.23 2.34
N GLU A 120 -2.58 1.89 1.94
CA GLU A 120 -1.71 1.38 0.88
C GLU A 120 -1.02 0.07 1.26
N TRP A 121 -0.70 -0.10 2.54
CA TRP A 121 -0.16 -1.35 3.09
C TRP A 121 -1.16 -2.50 2.99
N LEU A 122 -2.42 -2.26 3.36
CA LEU A 122 -3.49 -3.24 3.21
C LEU A 122 -3.72 -3.61 1.73
N GLU A 123 -3.71 -2.62 0.83
CA GLU A 123 -3.86 -2.84 -0.60
C GLU A 123 -2.69 -3.69 -1.17
N LEU A 124 -1.45 -3.39 -0.78
CA LEU A 124 -0.26 -4.14 -1.19
C LEU A 124 -0.32 -5.60 -0.73
N ARG A 125 -0.66 -5.84 0.54
CA ARG A 125 -0.84 -7.20 1.09
C ARG A 125 -1.95 -7.98 0.38
N THR A 126 -3.07 -7.32 0.10
CA THR A 126 -4.19 -7.92 -0.64
C THR A 126 -3.76 -8.31 -2.05
N MET A 127 -2.97 -7.47 -2.73
CA MET A 127 -2.43 -7.79 -4.05
C MET A 127 -1.49 -9.01 -4.02
N ALA A 128 -0.59 -9.08 -3.03
CA ALA A 128 0.30 -10.22 -2.85
C ALA A 128 -0.49 -11.52 -2.59
N LEU A 129 -1.54 -11.46 -1.74
CA LEU A 129 -2.43 -12.60 -1.48
C LEU A 129 -3.18 -13.07 -2.73
N LEU A 130 -3.74 -12.16 -3.52
CA LEU A 130 -4.43 -12.52 -4.76
C LEU A 130 -3.45 -13.14 -5.78
N ASN A 131 -2.22 -12.62 -5.86
CA ASN A 131 -1.18 -13.18 -6.74
C ASN A 131 -0.77 -14.59 -6.30
N ALA A 132 -0.47 -14.78 -5.01
CA ALA A 132 -0.12 -16.07 -4.44
C ALA A 132 -1.25 -17.10 -4.58
N ALA A 133 -2.50 -16.71 -4.29
CA ALA A 133 -3.68 -17.57 -4.42
C ALA A 133 -3.93 -18.06 -5.84
N ARG A 134 -3.64 -17.22 -6.84
CA ARG A 134 -3.72 -17.59 -8.25
C ARG A 134 -2.61 -18.58 -8.61
N ASN A 135 -1.37 -18.27 -8.24
CA ASN A 135 -0.21 -19.10 -8.55
C ASN A 135 -0.29 -20.50 -7.91
N LEU A 136 -0.80 -20.59 -6.67
CA LEU A 136 -1.06 -21.87 -6.01
C LEU A 136 -2.10 -22.69 -6.77
N ARG A 137 -3.22 -22.10 -7.20
CA ARG A 137 -4.25 -22.83 -7.97
C ARG A 137 -3.76 -23.32 -9.32
N ILE A 138 -2.90 -22.53 -9.99
CA ILE A 138 -2.25 -22.94 -11.24
C ILE A 138 -1.33 -24.14 -10.99
N THR A 139 -0.53 -24.08 -9.92
CA THR A 139 0.38 -25.16 -9.54
C THR A 139 -0.37 -26.43 -9.18
N ASP A 140 -1.50 -26.32 -8.49
CA ASP A 140 -2.40 -27.41 -8.12
C ASP A 140 -3.18 -28.01 -9.31
N GLY A 141 -3.03 -27.45 -10.52
CA GLY A 141 -3.77 -27.89 -11.71
C GLY A 141 -5.29 -27.65 -11.63
N ARG A 142 -5.76 -26.88 -10.64
CA ARG A 142 -7.18 -26.57 -10.43
C ARG A 142 -7.65 -25.34 -11.20
N TYR A 143 -6.74 -24.57 -11.77
CA TYR A 143 -7.05 -23.32 -12.42
C TYR A 143 -7.28 -23.48 -13.92
N ALA A 144 -8.49 -23.18 -14.37
CA ALA A 144 -8.86 -23.24 -15.79
C ALA A 144 -8.27 -22.08 -16.63
N PHE A 145 -7.67 -21.07 -15.99
CA PHE A 145 -7.05 -19.94 -16.67
C PHE A 145 -5.54 -20.21 -16.87
N GLY A 146 -5.06 -20.06 -18.10
CA GLY A 146 -3.66 -20.28 -18.45
C GLY A 146 -2.71 -19.19 -17.94
N ALA A 147 -1.42 -19.38 -18.21
CA ALA A 147 -0.41 -18.35 -18.01
C ALA A 147 -0.61 -17.20 -19.01
N ASP A 148 -0.66 -15.96 -18.52
CA ASP A 148 -0.65 -14.73 -19.31
C ASP A 148 0.61 -13.92 -18.94
N PRO A 149 1.71 -14.09 -19.69
CA PRO A 149 2.98 -13.46 -19.34
C PRO A 149 2.92 -11.93 -19.31
N VAL A 150 2.06 -11.31 -20.14
CA VAL A 150 1.91 -9.85 -20.20
C VAL A 150 1.21 -9.34 -18.94
N ALA A 151 0.13 -10.01 -18.54
CA ALA A 151 -0.58 -9.68 -17.32
C ALA A 151 0.28 -9.94 -16.06
N MET A 152 1.05 -11.04 -16.03
CA MET A 152 1.98 -11.33 -14.93
C MET A 152 3.02 -10.22 -14.76
N GLY A 153 3.68 -9.81 -15.84
CA GLY A 153 4.63 -8.70 -15.79
C GLY A 153 3.98 -7.37 -15.39
N ALA A 154 2.70 -7.16 -15.68
CA ALA A 154 1.96 -5.98 -15.22
C ALA A 154 1.66 -6.04 -13.70
N VAL A 155 1.34 -7.22 -13.16
CA VAL A 155 1.15 -7.41 -11.72
C VAL A 155 2.43 -7.15 -10.95
N GLU A 156 3.56 -7.73 -11.37
CA GLU A 156 4.87 -7.50 -10.74
C GLU A 156 5.26 -6.02 -10.73
N ARG A 157 5.07 -5.33 -11.87
CA ARG A 157 5.31 -3.88 -11.96
C ARG A 157 4.40 -3.10 -11.00
N ASN A 158 3.12 -3.44 -10.91
CA ASN A 158 2.17 -2.73 -10.07
C ASN A 158 2.42 -2.97 -8.57
N LEU A 159 2.81 -4.20 -8.17
CA LEU A 159 3.29 -4.51 -6.82
C LEU A 159 4.53 -3.67 -6.48
N SER A 160 5.52 -3.65 -7.38
CA SER A 160 6.77 -2.90 -7.19
C SER A 160 6.55 -1.38 -7.10
N VAL A 161 5.62 -0.84 -7.91
CA VAL A 161 5.26 0.58 -7.84
C VAL A 161 4.59 0.92 -6.50
N ARG A 162 3.69 0.07 -6.02
CA ARG A 162 3.01 0.29 -4.72
C ARG A 162 3.96 0.15 -3.54
N TRP A 163 4.90 -0.80 -3.58
CA TRP A 163 5.95 -0.90 -2.58
C TRP A 163 6.81 0.38 -2.53
N ARG A 164 7.28 0.87 -3.69
CA ARG A 164 8.04 2.13 -3.76
C ARG A 164 7.23 3.32 -3.25
N ARG A 165 5.96 3.40 -3.63
CA ARG A 165 5.04 4.44 -3.17
C ARG A 165 4.89 4.45 -1.65
N LEU A 166 4.78 3.28 -1.03
CA LEU A 166 4.71 3.12 0.42
C LEU A 166 6.02 3.55 1.11
N ALA A 167 7.18 3.20 0.54
CA ALA A 167 8.48 3.65 1.03
C ALA A 167 8.63 5.19 0.93
N VAL A 168 8.12 5.78 -0.15
CA VAL A 168 8.08 7.24 -0.35
C VAL A 168 7.19 7.92 0.69
N LEU A 169 6.00 7.36 0.98
CA LEU A 169 5.13 7.86 2.06
C LEU A 169 5.80 7.77 3.42
N ALA A 170 6.46 6.64 3.74
CA ALA A 170 7.18 6.45 4.99
C ALA A 170 8.32 7.48 5.15
N GLY A 171 9.05 7.77 4.07
CA GLY A 171 10.07 8.82 4.06
C GLY A 171 9.49 10.22 4.24
N ALA A 172 8.38 10.52 3.57
CA ALA A 172 7.70 11.83 3.61
C ALA A 172 7.15 12.15 5.00
N VAL A 173 6.63 11.15 5.71
CA VAL A 173 6.16 11.30 7.08
C VAL A 173 7.30 11.21 8.11
N GLY A 174 8.51 10.83 7.69
CA GLY A 174 9.64 10.61 8.60
C GLY A 174 9.36 9.50 9.60
N LEU A 175 8.77 8.39 9.12
CA LEU A 175 8.41 7.25 9.95
C LEU A 175 9.66 6.69 10.63
N SER A 176 9.66 6.61 11.96
CA SER A 176 10.76 6.01 12.71
C SER A 176 10.80 4.49 12.50
N GLU A 177 11.94 3.86 12.81
CA GLU A 177 12.06 2.39 12.79
C GLU A 177 11.04 1.71 13.70
N GLN A 178 10.75 2.29 14.87
CA GLN A 178 9.78 1.74 15.82
C GLN A 178 8.35 1.86 15.30
N GLU A 179 7.96 3.01 14.75
CA GLU A 179 6.63 3.18 14.13
C GLU A 179 6.49 2.29 12.89
N GLY A 180 7.55 2.19 12.09
CA GLY A 180 7.64 1.26 10.97
C GLY A 180 7.44 -0.18 11.42
N HIS A 181 8.14 -0.61 12.47
CA HIS A 181 7.95 -1.94 13.03
C HIS A 181 6.49 -2.17 13.42
N VAL A 182 5.83 -1.24 14.12
CA VAL A 182 4.40 -1.39 14.48
C VAL A 182 3.52 -1.53 13.23
N ILE A 183 3.69 -0.70 12.21
CA ILE A 183 2.85 -0.73 10.99
C ILE A 183 3.13 -1.97 10.14
N TRP A 184 4.39 -2.36 10.00
CA TRP A 184 4.81 -3.45 9.11
C TRP A 184 4.65 -4.84 9.74
N THR A 185 4.75 -4.95 11.07
CA THR A 185 4.59 -6.22 11.80
C THR A 185 3.17 -6.76 11.69
N GLU A 186 2.17 -5.90 11.44
CA GLU A 186 0.80 -6.30 11.06
C GLU A 186 0.71 -7.04 9.69
N GLY A 187 1.83 -7.48 9.11
CA GLY A 187 1.92 -8.23 7.86
C GLY A 187 2.64 -9.58 7.94
N GLY A 188 2.81 -10.13 9.16
CA GLY A 188 3.30 -11.49 9.33
C GLY A 188 2.33 -12.55 8.80
N VAL A 189 2.76 -13.83 8.79
CA VAL A 189 1.99 -14.95 8.23
C VAL A 189 0.59 -15.09 8.86
N GLU A 190 0.45 -14.88 10.17
CA GLU A 190 -0.84 -15.00 10.85
C GLU A 190 -1.82 -13.85 10.50
N ASP A 191 -1.31 -12.63 10.31
CA ASP A 191 -2.13 -11.52 9.81
C ASP A 191 -2.53 -11.72 8.35
N MET A 192 -1.60 -12.20 7.52
CA MET A 192 -1.88 -12.60 6.15
C MET A 192 -2.93 -13.72 6.09
N ARG A 193 -2.93 -14.64 7.05
CA ARG A 193 -3.96 -15.70 7.16
C ARG A 193 -5.33 -15.13 7.44
N ARG A 194 -5.45 -14.21 8.42
CA ARG A 194 -6.72 -13.51 8.69
C ARG A 194 -7.20 -12.72 7.46
N LEU A 195 -6.28 -12.05 6.77
CA LEU A 195 -6.59 -11.31 5.55
C LEU A 195 -7.00 -12.25 4.40
N ALA A 196 -6.38 -13.43 4.27
CA ALA A 196 -6.73 -14.42 3.25
C ALA A 196 -8.17 -14.91 3.41
N VAL A 197 -8.62 -15.17 4.65
CA VAL A 197 -10.03 -15.49 4.95
C VAL A 197 -10.94 -14.36 4.48
N ALA A 198 -10.62 -13.11 4.83
CA ALA A 198 -11.44 -11.94 4.49
C ALA A 198 -11.43 -11.57 3.00
N THR A 199 -10.49 -12.09 2.21
CA THR A 199 -10.28 -11.71 0.81
C THR A 199 -10.44 -12.89 -0.14
N VAL A 200 -9.56 -13.89 -0.06
CA VAL A 200 -9.50 -15.01 -1.00
C VAL A 200 -10.62 -16.02 -0.76
N GLU A 201 -10.91 -16.37 0.49
CA GLU A 201 -11.96 -17.37 0.80
C GLU A 201 -13.36 -16.83 0.51
N VAL A 202 -13.61 -15.55 0.80
CA VAL A 202 -14.89 -14.87 0.51
C VAL A 202 -15.22 -14.87 -0.98
N LEU A 203 -14.22 -14.83 -1.87
CA LEU A 203 -14.47 -14.88 -3.33
C LEU A 203 -15.08 -16.22 -3.76
N GLY A 204 -14.83 -17.30 -3.03
CA GLY A 204 -15.51 -18.60 -3.15
C GLY A 204 -15.29 -19.38 -4.45
N HIS A 205 -14.84 -18.75 -5.54
CA HIS A 205 -14.63 -19.41 -6.83
C HIS A 205 -13.56 -18.74 -7.71
N ASP A 206 -12.97 -19.54 -8.60
CA ASP A 206 -11.79 -19.17 -9.40
C ASP A 206 -12.03 -18.01 -10.37
N LEU A 207 -13.25 -17.87 -10.91
CA LEU A 207 -13.60 -16.74 -11.77
C LEU A 207 -13.56 -15.39 -11.04
N ALA A 208 -13.98 -15.34 -9.76
CA ALA A 208 -13.94 -14.12 -8.97
C ALA A 208 -12.49 -13.77 -8.58
N LEU A 209 -11.68 -14.79 -8.28
CA LEU A 209 -10.25 -14.62 -8.08
C LEU A 209 -9.56 -14.06 -9.34
N GLU A 210 -9.82 -14.63 -10.52
CA GLU A 210 -9.23 -14.16 -11.78
C GLU A 210 -9.67 -12.71 -12.07
N ALA A 211 -10.94 -12.37 -11.82
CA ALA A 211 -11.44 -11.02 -12.01
C ALA A 211 -10.76 -10.01 -11.07
N ALA A 212 -10.59 -10.37 -9.79
CA ALA A 212 -9.88 -9.56 -8.79
C ALA A 212 -8.41 -9.40 -9.14
N TRP A 213 -7.73 -10.48 -9.53
CA TRP A 213 -6.34 -10.47 -9.99
C TRP A 213 -6.15 -9.60 -11.24
N LYS A 214 -7.04 -9.70 -12.24
CA LYS A 214 -7.03 -8.77 -13.38
C LYS A 214 -7.34 -7.32 -12.99
N GLY A 215 -7.97 -7.09 -11.85
CA GLY A 215 -8.11 -5.77 -11.25
C GLY A 215 -6.76 -5.14 -10.93
N ILE A 216 -5.80 -5.93 -10.45
CA ILE A 216 -4.43 -5.50 -10.18
C ILE A 216 -3.77 -4.99 -11.45
N VAL A 217 -3.89 -5.72 -12.56
CA VAL A 217 -3.31 -5.36 -13.87
C VAL A 217 -3.78 -3.97 -14.33
N ARG A 218 -5.07 -3.66 -14.14
CA ARG A 218 -5.67 -2.40 -14.58
C ARG A 218 -5.40 -1.22 -13.64
N ASN A 219 -5.00 -1.48 -12.39
CA ASN A 219 -4.88 -0.47 -11.35
C ASN A 219 -3.46 0.15 -11.31
N ALA A 220 -3.11 0.86 -12.38
CA ALA A 220 -1.88 1.64 -12.42
C ALA A 220 -2.02 2.88 -11.53
N VAL A 221 -1.07 3.08 -10.62
CA VAL A 221 -0.98 4.24 -9.74
C VAL A 221 0.36 4.94 -9.94
N PRO A 222 0.45 6.28 -9.75
CA PRO A 222 1.73 6.98 -9.82
C PRO A 222 2.64 6.56 -8.66
N GLU A 223 3.94 6.46 -8.91
CA GLU A 223 4.93 6.07 -7.90
C GLU A 223 5.06 7.11 -6.77
N ILE A 224 4.99 8.40 -7.10
CA ILE A 224 5.04 9.47 -6.10
C ILE A 224 3.59 9.91 -5.82
N PRO A 225 3.10 9.76 -4.58
CA PRO A 225 1.81 10.31 -4.17
C PRO A 225 1.72 11.79 -4.42
N ILE A 226 0.52 12.25 -4.70
CA ILE A 226 0.31 13.68 -4.88
C ILE A 226 0.61 14.33 -3.55
N GLU A 227 0.17 13.81 -2.42
CA GLU A 227 0.28 14.44 -1.10
C GLU A 227 1.71 14.52 -0.55
N VAL A 228 2.65 13.82 -1.20
CA VAL A 228 4.06 13.80 -0.82
C VAL A 228 4.79 15.03 -1.38
N PRO A 229 5.44 15.85 -0.53
CA PRO A 229 6.24 16.96 -0.99
C PRO A 229 7.41 16.46 -1.85
N VAL A 230 7.71 17.17 -2.93
CA VAL A 230 8.83 16.88 -3.83
C VAL A 230 9.79 18.06 -3.88
N ASP A 231 11.08 17.78 -3.88
CA ASP A 231 12.13 18.76 -4.13
C ASP A 231 11.98 19.21 -5.59
N LEU A 232 11.71 20.51 -5.79
CA LEU A 232 11.41 21.07 -7.10
C LEU A 232 12.61 21.07 -8.06
N ARG A 233 13.84 20.95 -7.55
CA ARG A 233 15.07 20.92 -8.35
C ARG A 233 15.35 19.52 -8.87
N THR A 234 15.09 18.50 -8.05
CA THR A 234 15.42 17.11 -8.37
C THR A 234 14.22 16.29 -8.80
N GLY A 235 13.00 16.77 -8.56
CA GLY A 235 11.75 16.04 -8.75
C GLY A 235 11.58 14.86 -7.81
N LYS A 236 12.46 14.70 -6.82
CA LYS A 236 12.47 13.58 -5.88
C LYS A 236 11.62 13.91 -4.65
N PRO A 237 11.00 12.91 -4.00
CA PRO A 237 10.32 13.11 -2.72
C PRO A 237 11.24 13.75 -1.67
N VAL A 238 10.70 14.69 -0.90
CA VAL A 238 11.35 15.23 0.29
C VAL A 238 11.08 14.28 1.46
N GLY A 239 12.12 13.96 2.22
CA GLY A 239 12.03 13.08 3.38
C GLY A 239 13.23 12.14 3.49
N VAL A 240 13.33 11.46 4.62
CA VAL A 240 14.36 10.45 4.86
C VAL A 240 13.66 9.15 5.17
N ILE A 241 13.88 8.14 4.33
CA ILE A 241 13.36 6.79 4.56
C ILE A 241 14.19 6.16 5.68
N ARG A 242 13.56 5.91 6.82
CA ARG A 242 14.18 5.24 7.98
C ARG A 242 13.57 3.87 8.27
N ALA A 243 12.33 3.66 7.84
CA ALA A 243 11.66 2.37 7.93
C ALA A 243 11.17 1.95 6.53
N LEU A 244 11.68 0.83 6.04
CA LEU A 244 11.22 0.23 4.79
C LEU A 244 10.12 -0.79 5.07
N PRO A 245 9.05 -0.84 4.25
CA PRO A 245 8.14 -1.96 4.29
C PRO A 245 8.84 -3.24 3.82
N PRO A 246 8.36 -4.44 4.24
CA PRO A 246 8.82 -5.72 3.73
C PRO A 246 8.85 -5.72 2.20
N THR A 247 9.86 -6.39 1.64
CA THR A 247 10.04 -6.51 0.20
C THR A 247 8.83 -7.21 -0.44
N VAL A 248 8.65 -7.03 -1.75
CA VAL A 248 7.56 -7.70 -2.47
C VAL A 248 7.75 -9.23 -2.38
N GLU A 249 9.00 -9.68 -2.44
CA GLU A 249 9.39 -11.09 -2.32
C GLU A 249 9.03 -11.66 -0.95
N GLU A 250 9.36 -10.97 0.15
CA GLU A 250 8.97 -11.37 1.51
C GLU A 250 7.45 -11.41 1.68
N LEU A 251 6.74 -10.42 1.12
CA LEU A 251 5.28 -10.37 1.14
C LEU A 251 4.64 -11.54 0.40
N GLU A 252 5.14 -11.88 -0.78
CA GLU A 252 4.64 -13.01 -1.56
C GLU A 252 4.95 -14.35 -0.87
N ALA A 253 6.09 -14.47 -0.21
CA ALA A 253 6.43 -15.63 0.61
C ALA A 253 5.46 -15.76 1.80
N HIS A 254 5.19 -14.67 2.54
CA HIS A 254 4.21 -14.66 3.64
C HIS A 254 2.79 -15.00 3.14
N ALA A 255 2.38 -14.43 2.01
CA ALA A 255 1.07 -14.69 1.40
C ALA A 255 0.92 -16.17 1.01
N THR A 256 1.95 -16.74 0.39
CA THR A 256 1.98 -18.15 -0.02
C THR A 256 1.91 -19.07 1.20
N ALA A 257 2.73 -18.81 2.22
CA ALA A 257 2.72 -19.57 3.46
C ALA A 257 1.35 -19.50 4.18
N ALA A 258 0.74 -18.30 4.24
CA ALA A 258 -0.57 -18.11 4.86
C ALA A 258 -1.67 -18.93 4.18
N LEU A 259 -1.64 -19.05 2.84
CA LEU A 259 -2.62 -19.82 2.07
C LEU A 259 -2.41 -21.33 2.21
N ILE A 260 -1.15 -21.79 2.20
CA ILE A 260 -0.81 -23.21 2.40
C ILE A 260 -1.22 -23.70 3.79
N ILE A 261 -0.96 -22.89 4.84
CA ILE A 261 -1.27 -23.22 6.24
C ILE A 261 -2.77 -23.06 6.55
N ALA A 262 -3.53 -22.34 5.74
CA ALA A 262 -4.99 -22.25 5.85
C ALA A 262 -5.71 -23.47 5.22
N GLU A 263 -5.12 -24.15 4.24
CA GLU A 263 -5.67 -25.35 3.60
C GLU A 263 -5.69 -26.69 4.42
N PRO A 264 -4.95 -26.92 5.53
CA PRO A 264 -4.88 -28.23 6.16
C PRO A 264 -6.15 -28.59 6.95
N ALA A 265 -7.10 -27.68 7.14
CA ALA A 265 -8.38 -28.01 7.77
C ALA A 265 -9.33 -28.80 6.85
N HIS A 266 -9.13 -28.78 5.52
CA HIS A 266 -10.00 -29.46 4.56
C HIS A 266 -9.36 -30.62 3.77
N LYS A 267 -8.03 -30.82 3.82
CA LYS A 267 -7.33 -31.84 3.00
C LYS A 267 -6.46 -32.84 3.78
N ALA A 268 -6.67 -33.02 5.08
CA ALA A 268 -5.85 -33.91 5.90
C ALA A 268 -5.96 -35.42 5.56
N GLN A 269 -6.59 -35.83 4.44
CA GLN A 269 -6.76 -37.24 4.09
C GLN A 269 -5.95 -37.75 2.88
N ASP A 270 -5.26 -36.92 2.07
CA ASP A 270 -4.78 -37.43 0.76
C ASP A 270 -3.37 -37.05 0.26
N LEU A 271 -2.53 -36.33 1.03
CA LEU A 271 -1.19 -35.92 0.54
C LEU A 271 -0.10 -36.12 1.61
N GLY A 272 0.40 -37.35 1.71
CA GLY A 272 1.41 -37.75 2.69
C GLY A 272 2.83 -37.26 2.42
N ASN A 273 3.16 -36.79 1.20
CA ASN A 273 4.54 -36.40 0.84
C ASN A 273 4.74 -34.90 0.59
N ASP A 274 3.71 -34.15 0.20
CA ASP A 274 3.84 -32.70 -0.03
C ASP A 274 3.80 -31.90 1.29
N ARG A 275 3.22 -32.49 2.34
CA ARG A 275 3.09 -31.86 3.66
C ARG A 275 4.45 -31.54 4.29
N ASP A 276 5.46 -32.38 4.10
CA ASP A 276 6.78 -32.19 4.73
C ASP A 276 7.53 -31.00 4.11
N ARG A 277 7.48 -30.86 2.78
CA ARG A 277 8.06 -29.70 2.07
C ARG A 277 7.35 -28.39 2.40
N LEU A 278 6.02 -28.44 2.53
CA LEU A 278 5.22 -27.26 2.88
C LEU A 278 5.46 -26.82 4.33
N THR A 279 5.72 -27.78 5.23
CA THR A 279 6.09 -27.51 6.62
C THR A 279 7.50 -26.90 6.69
N GLU A 280 8.45 -27.37 5.88
CA GLU A 280 9.81 -26.82 5.81
C GLU A 280 9.82 -25.36 5.36
N ILE A 281 9.04 -25.01 4.32
CA ILE A 281 8.88 -23.63 3.83
C ILE A 281 8.24 -22.74 4.90
N ALA A 282 7.20 -23.22 5.57
CA ALA A 282 6.52 -22.48 6.63
C ALA A 282 7.44 -22.19 7.83
N VAL A 283 8.28 -23.15 8.21
CA VAL A 283 9.25 -23.01 9.29
C VAL A 283 10.37 -22.04 8.90
N GLU A 284 10.88 -22.13 7.67
CA GLU A 284 11.96 -21.26 7.19
C GLU A 284 11.53 -19.79 7.11
N VAL A 285 10.28 -19.53 6.69
CA VAL A 285 9.72 -18.17 6.56
C VAL A 285 9.30 -17.57 7.93
N ALA A 286 8.92 -18.40 8.90
CA ALA A 286 8.54 -17.93 10.23
C ALA A 286 9.73 -17.51 11.10
N LEU A 287 10.96 -17.81 10.68
CA LEU A 287 12.18 -17.50 11.44
C LEU A 287 12.75 -16.12 11.03
N PRO A 288 13.17 -15.27 12.00
CA PRO A 288 13.87 -14.03 11.70
C PRO A 288 15.18 -14.29 10.92
N PRO A 289 15.54 -13.42 9.96
CA PRO A 289 16.79 -13.56 9.22
C PRO A 289 17.99 -13.49 10.17
N GLY A 290 18.88 -14.50 10.10
CA GLY A 290 20.08 -14.59 10.95
C GLY A 290 19.97 -15.51 12.17
N THR A 291 18.91 -16.31 12.28
CA THR A 291 18.84 -17.36 13.32
C THR A 291 19.87 -18.45 13.01
N ASP A 292 20.98 -18.45 13.74
CA ASP A 292 22.02 -19.47 13.61
C ASP A 292 21.42 -20.84 13.95
N ARG A 293 21.46 -21.77 12.99
CA ARG A 293 20.85 -23.12 13.08
C ARG A 293 21.63 -24.07 14.00
N ARG A 294 22.19 -23.54 15.09
CA ARG A 294 22.94 -24.32 16.08
C ARG A 294 22.17 -24.29 17.38
N TRP A 295 21.50 -25.41 17.68
CA TRP A 295 21.06 -25.69 19.04
C TRP A 295 22.32 -25.79 19.92
N THR A 296 22.70 -24.69 20.57
CA THR A 296 23.68 -24.74 21.64
C THR A 296 22.97 -25.28 22.86
N HIS A 297 23.25 -26.54 23.18
CA HIS A 297 22.88 -27.09 24.48
C HIS A 297 23.45 -26.16 25.56
N ASP A 298 22.60 -25.57 26.38
CA ASP A 298 23.02 -24.81 27.54
C ASP A 298 23.71 -25.79 28.50
N PRO A 299 25.01 -25.64 28.81
CA PRO A 299 25.70 -26.55 29.69
C PRO A 299 25.73 -25.94 31.10
N ASP A 300 24.58 -25.70 31.74
CA ASP A 300 24.50 -25.38 33.18
C ASP A 300 23.05 -25.44 33.74
N ALA A 301 22.22 -26.36 33.23
CA ALA A 301 20.99 -26.72 33.93
C ALA A 301 21.31 -27.87 34.90
N ASP A 302 21.63 -27.52 36.15
CA ASP A 302 21.73 -28.49 37.25
C ASP A 302 20.44 -29.32 37.32
N PRO A 303 20.53 -30.66 37.41
CA PRO A 303 19.35 -31.50 37.49
C PRO A 303 18.56 -31.16 38.76
N PRO A 304 17.22 -31.04 38.68
CA PRO A 304 16.40 -30.78 39.87
C PRO A 304 16.56 -31.94 40.87
N ALA A 305 16.74 -31.58 42.14
CA ALA A 305 16.85 -32.53 43.23
C ALA A 305 15.65 -33.50 43.25
N PRO A 306 15.85 -34.79 43.55
CA PRO A 306 14.76 -35.76 43.59
C PRO A 306 13.71 -35.36 44.64
N PRO A 307 12.42 -35.61 44.38
CA PRO A 307 11.35 -35.22 45.28
C PRO A 307 11.49 -35.94 46.63
N VAL A 308 11.44 -35.16 47.71
CA VAL A 308 11.36 -35.67 49.08
C VAL A 308 10.00 -36.36 49.23
N THR A 309 10.00 -37.68 49.36
CA THR A 309 8.81 -38.46 49.75
C THR A 309 8.37 -38.04 51.15
N PRO A 310 7.10 -37.63 51.37
CA PRO A 310 6.60 -37.46 52.73
C PRO A 310 6.49 -38.83 53.42
N GLU A 311 7.04 -38.92 54.64
CA GLU A 311 6.92 -40.09 55.51
C GLU A 311 5.45 -40.48 55.70
N ILE A 312 5.13 -41.72 55.33
CA ILE A 312 3.84 -42.36 55.63
C ILE A 312 3.85 -42.66 57.13
N GLY A 313 3.03 -41.93 57.88
CA GLY A 313 2.81 -42.19 59.31
C GLY A 313 2.21 -43.58 59.55
N ALA A 314 2.68 -44.23 60.61
CA ALA A 314 2.29 -45.57 61.04
C ALA A 314 0.78 -45.69 61.33
N GLU A 315 0.20 -46.83 60.96
CA GLU A 315 -1.16 -47.25 61.32
C GLU A 315 -1.30 -47.41 62.85
N PRO A 316 -2.47 -47.09 63.44
CA PRO A 316 -2.75 -47.36 64.85
C PRO A 316 -3.28 -48.79 65.07
N ASP A 317 -2.92 -49.36 66.23
CA ASP A 317 -3.44 -50.63 66.78
C ASP A 317 -4.96 -50.60 67.06
#